data_AF-F0KHJ6-F1
#
_entry.id   AF-F0KHJ6-F1
#
_cell.length_a   1.000
_cell.length_b   1.000
_cell.length_c   1.000
_cell.angle_alpha   90.00
_cell.angle_beta   90.00
_cell.angle_gamma   90.00
#
_symmetry.space_group_name_H-M   'P 1'
#
loop_
_entity.id
_entity.type
_entity.pdbx_description
1 polymer ?
#
loop_
_entity_poly.entity_id
_entity_poly.type
_entity_poly.pdbx_seq_one_letter_code
_entity_poly.pdbx_strand_id
1 'polypeptide(L)'
;MFSAAGCTGIGPNATYYMGTTSFNYDPTYSDYMLKLNGQEIGGGFGGAMSTNSIKTGTQVITWKDAKTGEPHSAKNQVIITKEQLKGMKYLAAHLYPDDTVEVTTSNNWPNPTEKGLRWQERIRKNGAE
;
A
#
# COMPACT_ATOMS: atom_id res chain seq x y z
N MET A 1 -38.91 0.94 -19.59
CA MET A 1 -38.32 0.25 -18.42
C MET A 1 -36.93 0.82 -18.23
N PHE A 2 -36.75 1.70 -17.24
CA PHE A 2 -35.43 2.24 -16.92
C PHE A 2 -34.67 1.18 -16.12
N SER A 3 -33.63 0.60 -16.71
CA SER A 3 -32.75 -0.34 -16.01
C SER A 3 -32.06 0.39 -14.86
N ALA A 4 -32.37 -0.04 -13.64
CA ALA A 4 -31.72 0.39 -12.42
C ALA A 4 -30.22 0.05 -12.52
N ALA A 5 -29.40 1.07 -12.71
CA ALA A 5 -27.97 0.97 -12.50
C ALA A 5 -27.73 0.59 -11.04
N GLY A 6 -27.05 -0.54 -10.82
CA GLY A 6 -26.61 -0.97 -9.50
C GLY A 6 -25.60 0.02 -8.94
N CYS A 7 -26.08 1.03 -8.21
CA CYS A 7 -25.25 1.86 -7.35
C CYS A 7 -24.90 1.06 -6.10
N THR A 8 -23.89 0.19 -6.22
CA THR A 8 -23.22 -0.38 -5.05
C THR A 8 -22.55 0.77 -4.27
N GLY A 9 -23.19 1.18 -3.16
CA GLY A 9 -22.55 1.90 -2.05
C GLY A 9 -22.30 3.40 -2.25
N ILE A 10 -23.34 4.22 -2.25
CA ILE A 10 -23.23 5.67 -1.96
C ILE A 10 -23.43 5.87 -0.46
N GLY A 11 -22.43 5.48 0.33
CA GLY A 11 -22.35 5.78 1.76
C GLY A 11 -20.91 6.17 2.13
N PRO A 12 -20.67 6.82 3.28
CA PRO A 12 -19.34 7.28 3.71
C PRO A 12 -18.31 6.15 3.90
N ASN A 13 -18.73 4.88 3.79
CA ASN A 13 -17.93 3.66 3.92
C ASN A 13 -17.86 2.90 2.58
N ALA A 14 -17.72 3.61 1.47
CA ALA A 14 -17.57 2.97 0.16
C ALA A 14 -16.35 2.04 0.16
N THR A 15 -16.56 0.83 -0.34
CA THR A 15 -15.57 -0.23 -0.36
C THR A 15 -15.26 -0.60 -1.81
N TYR A 16 -13.97 -0.69 -2.15
CA TYR A 16 -13.47 -0.89 -3.51
C TYR A 16 -12.63 -2.16 -3.59
N TYR A 17 -12.97 -3.05 -4.52
CA TYR A 17 -12.13 -4.22 -4.79
C TYR A 17 -10.98 -3.82 -5.72
N MET A 18 -9.75 -4.02 -5.26
CA MET A 18 -8.54 -3.58 -5.97
C MET A 18 -7.47 -4.66 -5.90
N GLY A 19 -6.61 -4.70 -6.92
CA GLY A 19 -5.33 -5.38 -6.83
C GLY A 19 -4.42 -4.61 -5.87
N THR A 20 -3.82 -5.28 -4.89
CA THR A 20 -2.95 -4.66 -3.91
C THR A 20 -1.55 -5.26 -3.93
N THR A 21 -0.55 -4.40 -3.77
CA THR A 21 0.84 -4.80 -3.63
C THR A 21 1.60 -3.84 -2.71
N SER A 22 2.89 -4.11 -2.48
CA SER A 22 3.74 -3.28 -1.64
C SER A 22 5.17 -3.18 -2.13
N PHE A 23 5.82 -2.11 -1.68
CA PHE A 23 7.23 -1.82 -1.90
C PHE A 23 7.88 -1.44 -0.58
N ASN A 24 8.83 -2.26 -0.10
CA ASN A 24 9.70 -1.89 1.00
C ASN A 24 11.00 -1.27 0.48
N TYR A 25 11.28 -0.03 0.88
CA TYR A 25 12.48 0.70 0.48
C TYR A 25 13.63 0.57 1.47
N ASP A 26 13.44 -0.10 2.61
CA ASP A 26 14.50 -0.43 3.54
C ASP A 26 15.24 -1.68 3.05
N PRO A 27 16.55 -1.57 2.70
CA PRO A 27 17.31 -2.72 2.24
C PRO A 27 17.78 -3.62 3.39
N THR A 28 17.61 -3.23 4.66
CA THR A 28 18.13 -3.98 5.81
C THR A 28 17.27 -5.19 6.16
N TYR A 29 16.01 -5.21 5.72
CA TYR A 29 15.10 -6.34 5.92
C TYR A 29 14.09 -6.46 4.77
N SER A 30 13.37 -7.57 4.72
CA SER A 30 12.23 -7.77 3.82
C SER A 30 10.93 -7.73 4.61
N ASP A 31 9.90 -7.08 4.07
CA ASP A 31 8.59 -7.06 4.71
C ASP A 31 7.87 -8.42 4.54
N TYR A 32 7.10 -8.77 5.56
CA TYR A 32 6.27 -9.97 5.60
C TYR A 32 4.93 -9.67 6.30
N MET A 33 3.86 -10.36 5.86
CA MET A 33 2.49 -10.17 6.36
C MET A 33 2.07 -8.70 6.44
N LEU A 34 2.34 -7.93 5.39
CA LEU A 34 1.89 -6.55 5.32
C LEU A 34 0.36 -6.53 5.23
N LYS A 35 -0.26 -5.84 6.19
CA LYS A 35 -1.70 -5.75 6.34
C LYS A 35 -2.17 -4.31 6.27
N LEU A 36 -3.27 -4.11 5.55
CA LEU A 36 -4.06 -2.90 5.53
C LEU A 36 -5.39 -3.19 6.23
N ASN A 37 -5.65 -2.51 7.34
CA ASN A 37 -6.80 -2.74 8.24
C ASN A 37 -6.98 -4.22 8.64
N GLY A 38 -5.87 -4.90 8.90
CA GLY A 38 -5.85 -6.32 9.28
C GLY A 38 -5.97 -7.31 8.12
N GLN A 39 -6.20 -6.85 6.88
CA GLN A 39 -6.22 -7.69 5.69
C GLN A 39 -4.85 -7.69 5.01
N GLU A 40 -4.27 -8.87 4.77
CA GLU A 40 -2.97 -9.01 4.10
C GLU A 40 -3.05 -8.59 2.62
N ILE A 41 -2.08 -7.80 2.18
CA ILE A 41 -1.95 -7.34 0.80
C ILE A 41 -0.75 -8.00 0.11
N GLY A 42 -0.68 -7.90 -1.22
CA GLY A 42 0.49 -8.39 -1.95
C GLY A 42 1.77 -7.66 -1.54
N GLY A 43 2.93 -8.26 -1.84
CA GLY A 43 4.22 -7.67 -1.52
C GLY A 43 5.35 -8.19 -2.41
N GLY A 44 6.55 -8.34 -1.86
CA GLY A 44 7.73 -8.74 -2.63
C GLY A 44 8.15 -7.66 -3.63
N PHE A 45 8.12 -6.41 -3.19
CA PHE A 45 8.52 -5.24 -4.00
C PHE A 45 7.76 -5.15 -5.35
N GLY A 46 6.45 -5.33 -5.31
CA GLY A 46 5.59 -5.34 -6.50
C GLY A 46 5.49 -6.69 -7.23
N GLY A 47 6.17 -7.74 -6.74
CA GLY A 47 6.22 -9.06 -7.36
C GLY A 47 4.99 -9.94 -7.10
N ALA A 48 4.26 -9.69 -6.02
CA ALA A 48 3.03 -10.40 -5.66
C ALA A 48 1.86 -9.43 -5.51
N MET A 49 0.67 -9.90 -5.92
CA MET A 49 -0.57 -9.13 -5.91
C MET A 49 -1.65 -9.92 -5.16
N SER A 50 -2.43 -9.23 -4.33
CA SER A 50 -3.66 -9.75 -3.74
C SER A 50 -4.87 -8.98 -4.26
N THR A 51 -6.07 -9.55 -4.17
CA THR A 51 -7.31 -8.80 -4.43
C THR A 51 -7.99 -8.52 -3.10
N ASN A 52 -8.16 -7.24 -2.76
CA ASN A 52 -8.60 -6.83 -1.43
C ASN A 52 -9.73 -5.81 -1.48
N SER A 53 -10.46 -5.75 -0.38
CA SER A 53 -11.62 -4.89 -0.20
C SER A 53 -11.16 -3.64 0.56
N ILE A 54 -10.94 -2.54 -0.17
CA ILE A 54 -10.34 -1.31 0.37
C ILE A 54 -11.43 -0.35 0.82
N LYS A 55 -11.37 0.05 2.10
CA LYS A 55 -12.27 1.04 2.68
C LYS A 55 -11.66 2.43 2.63
N THR A 56 -12.47 3.44 2.34
CA THR A 56 -12.08 4.85 2.51
C THR A 56 -11.91 5.20 4.00
N GLY A 57 -11.15 6.26 4.28
CA GLY A 57 -10.89 6.75 5.63
C GLY A 57 -9.46 6.49 6.12
N THR A 58 -9.27 6.54 7.44
CA THR A 58 -7.96 6.26 8.06
C THR A 58 -7.61 4.78 7.92
N GLN A 59 -6.36 4.51 7.56
CA GLN A 59 -5.84 3.16 7.38
C GLN A 59 -4.89 2.79 8.52
N VAL A 60 -5.03 1.58 9.03
CA VAL A 60 -4.05 0.95 9.92
C VAL A 60 -3.17 0.05 9.07
N ILE A 61 -1.88 0.35 8.98
CA ILE A 61 -0.92 -0.40 8.16
C ILE A 61 0.15 -0.98 9.08
N THR A 62 0.33 -2.29 9.02
CA THR A 62 1.28 -3.04 9.86
C THR A 62 1.98 -4.10 9.03
N TRP A 63 3.24 -4.38 9.33
CA TRP A 63 4.01 -5.46 8.72
C TRP A 63 4.96 -6.08 9.73
N LYS A 64 5.70 -7.09 9.31
CA LYS A 64 6.78 -7.68 10.09
C LYS A 64 8.06 -7.74 9.29
N ASP A 65 9.19 -7.74 9.97
CA ASP A 65 10.44 -8.22 9.40
C ASP A 65 10.31 -9.73 9.12
N ALA A 66 10.57 -10.15 7.88
CA ALA A 66 10.47 -11.54 7.44
C ALA A 66 11.45 -12.49 8.15
N LYS A 67 12.61 -11.97 8.60
CA LYS A 67 13.67 -12.74 9.24
C LYS A 67 13.48 -12.84 10.75
N THR A 68 13.18 -11.72 11.41
CA THR A 68 13.11 -11.66 12.88
C THR A 68 11.70 -11.81 13.41
N GLY A 69 10.68 -11.51 12.59
CA GLY A 69 9.29 -11.43 13.02
C GLY A 69 8.96 -10.15 13.80
N GLU A 70 9.90 -9.20 13.90
CA GLU A 70 9.71 -7.92 14.57
C GLU A 70 8.51 -7.17 13.97
N PRO A 71 7.54 -6.72 14.78
CA PRO A 71 6.37 -6.02 14.28
C PRO A 71 6.65 -4.54 14.03
N HIS A 72 6.19 -4.05 12.88
CA HIS A 72 6.21 -2.63 12.52
C HIS A 72 4.79 -2.11 12.28
N SER A 73 4.63 -0.80 12.44
CA SER A 73 3.39 -0.08 12.16
C SER A 73 3.70 1.29 11.57
N ALA A 74 2.85 1.74 10.64
CA ALA A 74 2.99 3.06 10.04
C ALA A 74 2.97 4.16 11.11
N LYS A 75 3.99 5.02 11.12
CA LYS A 75 4.10 6.14 12.08
C LYS A 75 3.28 7.37 11.67
N ASN A 76 2.98 7.52 10.38
CA ASN A 76 2.13 8.60 9.87
C ASN A 76 0.69 8.14 9.67
N GLN A 77 -0.26 9.07 9.78
CA GLN A 77 -1.65 8.79 9.43
C GLN A 77 -1.79 8.70 7.92
N VAL A 78 -2.30 7.56 7.44
CA VAL A 78 -2.67 7.36 6.03
C VAL A 78 -4.18 7.47 5.90
N ILE A 79 -4.65 8.36 5.04
CA ILE A 79 -6.08 8.57 4.77
C ILE A 79 -6.34 8.32 3.29
N ILE A 80 -7.21 7.36 2.99
CA ILE A 80 -7.63 7.05 1.62
C ILE A 80 -8.98 7.71 1.36
N THR A 81 -9.05 8.53 0.31
CA THR A 81 -10.29 9.20 -0.09
C THR A 81 -11.02 8.42 -1.18
N LYS A 82 -12.31 8.72 -1.34
CA LYS A 82 -13.14 8.10 -2.40
C LYS A 82 -12.60 8.46 -3.78
N GLU A 83 -12.15 9.69 -3.94
CA GLU A 83 -11.63 10.25 -5.20
C GLU A 83 -10.36 9.54 -5.62
N GLN A 84 -9.50 9.16 -4.67
CA GLN A 84 -8.28 8.39 -4.92
C GLN A 84 -8.60 6.97 -5.44
N LEU A 85 -9.67 6.34 -4.95
CA LEU A 85 -10.04 4.96 -5.36
C LEU A 85 -10.87 4.91 -6.64
N LYS A 86 -11.64 5.96 -6.93
CA LYS A 86 -12.64 5.96 -8.01
C LYS A 86 -11.98 5.73 -9.38
N GLY A 87 -12.34 4.63 -10.02
CA GLY A 87 -11.86 4.30 -11.37
C GLY A 87 -10.41 3.82 -11.41
N MET A 88 -9.84 3.44 -10.28
CA MET A 88 -8.51 2.83 -10.17
C MET A 88 -8.64 1.32 -10.00
N LYS A 89 -7.64 0.57 -10.48
CA LYS A 89 -7.61 -0.90 -10.41
C LYS A 89 -6.69 -1.42 -9.31
N TYR A 90 -5.64 -0.66 -9.01
CA TYR A 90 -4.58 -1.08 -8.12
C TYR A 90 -4.33 -0.06 -7.01
N LEU A 91 -3.89 -0.57 -5.86
CA LEU A 91 -3.40 0.18 -4.72
C LEU A 91 -2.03 -0.38 -4.33
N ALA A 92 -1.05 0.49 -4.10
CA ALA A 92 0.25 0.08 -3.58
C ALA A 92 0.57 0.78 -2.27
N ALA A 93 1.07 0.01 -1.31
CA ALA A 93 1.67 0.54 -0.08
C ALA A 93 3.19 0.66 -0.25
N HIS A 94 3.73 1.81 0.10
CA HIS A 94 5.13 2.17 -0.05
C HIS A 94 5.72 2.39 1.35
N LEU A 95 6.49 1.42 1.84
CA LEU A 95 7.08 1.41 3.18
C LEU A 95 8.47 2.05 3.14
N TYR A 96 8.69 3.05 3.99
CA TYR A 96 9.98 3.75 4.10
C TYR A 96 10.77 3.27 5.33
N PRO A 97 12.11 3.43 5.33
CA PRO A 97 12.97 3.01 6.45
C PRO A 97 12.68 3.71 7.79
N ASP A 98 11.99 4.85 7.77
CA ASP A 98 11.59 5.57 8.99
C ASP A 98 10.24 5.08 9.56
N ASP A 99 9.71 3.98 9.01
CA ASP A 99 8.36 3.44 9.23
C ASP A 99 7.23 4.38 8.80
N THR A 100 7.50 5.36 7.94
CA THR A 100 6.42 6.09 7.25
C THR A 100 5.91 5.29 6.06
N VAL A 101 4.65 5.51 5.71
CA VAL A 101 3.98 4.82 4.60
C VAL A 101 3.31 5.83 3.67
N GLU A 102 3.49 5.62 2.37
CA GLU A 102 2.71 6.27 1.30
C GLU A 102 1.79 5.24 0.65
N VAL A 103 0.61 5.68 0.20
CA VAL A 103 -0.31 4.86 -0.58
C VAL A 103 -0.56 5.52 -1.92
N THR A 104 -0.38 4.77 -3.00
CA THR A 104 -0.68 5.21 -4.37
C THR A 104 -1.74 4.33 -4.99
N THR A 105 -2.41 4.86 -6.02
CA THR A 105 -3.41 4.14 -6.80
C THR A 105 -3.15 4.29 -8.28
N SER A 106 -3.42 3.25 -9.06
CA SER A 106 -3.14 3.25 -10.50
C SER A 106 -4.13 2.38 -11.28
N ASN A 107 -4.18 2.60 -12.59
CA ASN A 107 -4.90 1.75 -13.53
C ASN A 107 -4.01 0.69 -14.19
N ASN A 108 -2.69 0.87 -14.12
CA ASN A 108 -1.68 -0.08 -14.56
C ASN A 108 -1.00 -0.73 -13.35
N TRP A 109 -0.24 -1.80 -13.59
CA TRP A 109 0.54 -2.44 -12.53
C TRP A 109 1.36 -1.39 -11.76
N PRO A 110 1.32 -1.37 -10.41
CA PRO A 110 2.04 -0.38 -9.63
C PRO A 110 3.55 -0.46 -9.83
N ASN A 111 4.21 0.69 -9.75
CA ASN A 111 5.67 0.81 -9.81
C ASN A 111 6.19 1.51 -8.55
N PRO A 112 7.50 1.40 -8.24
CA PRO A 112 8.11 2.19 -7.19
C PRO A 112 7.92 3.71 -7.38
N THR A 113 7.75 4.47 -6.30
CA THR A 113 7.65 5.94 -6.38
C THR A 113 9.03 6.59 -6.50
N GLU A 114 9.10 7.79 -7.09
CA GLU A 114 10.34 8.58 -7.11
C GLU A 114 10.90 8.82 -5.71
N LYS A 115 10.03 9.08 -4.74
CA LYS A 115 10.42 9.22 -3.33
C LYS A 115 11.08 7.95 -2.80
N GLY A 116 10.52 6.78 -3.11
CA GLY A 116 11.09 5.47 -2.79
C GLY A 116 12.48 5.26 -3.40
N LEU A 117 12.60 5.54 -4.70
CA LEU A 117 13.86 5.39 -5.43
C LEU A 117 14.95 6.34 -4.90
N ARG A 118 14.60 7.60 -4.60
CA ARG A 118 15.55 8.55 -3.99
C ARG A 118 16.02 8.10 -2.62
N TRP A 119 15.14 7.48 -1.82
CA TRP A 119 15.52 6.90 -0.54
C TRP A 119 16.55 5.77 -0.70
N GLN A 120 16.26 4.81 -1.58
CA GLN A 120 17.20 3.71 -1.88
C GLN A 120 18.54 4.23 -2.40
N GLU A 121 18.53 5.23 -3.29
CA GLU A 121 19.76 5.85 -3.80
C GLU A 121 20.58 6.49 -2.67
N ARG A 122 19.94 7.21 -1.76
CA ARG A 122 20.61 7.83 -0.61
C ARG A 122 21.25 6.79 0.31
N ILE A 123 20.54 5.70 0.62
CA ILE A 123 21.09 4.62 1.46
C ILE A 123 22.30 3.99 0.75
N ARG A 124 22.20 3.72 -0.54
CA ARG A 124 23.31 3.17 -1.34
C ARG A 124 24.54 4.07 -1.34
N LYS A 125 24.36 5.40 -1.40
CA LYS A 125 25.47 6.36 -1.37
C LYS A 125 26.10 6.49 0.02
N ASN A 126 25.28 6.48 1.08
CA ASN A 126 25.74 6.67 2.46
C ASN A 126 26.25 5.38 3.11
N GLY A 127 25.90 4.20 2.60
CA GLY A 127 26.42 2.90 3.03
C GLY A 127 27.64 2.41 2.23
N ALA A 128 28.18 3.25 1.33
CA ALA A 128 29.35 2.96 0.51
C ALA A 128 30.63 3.68 1.01
N GLU A 129 30.65 4.08 2.29
CA GLU A 129 31.86 4.58 2.98
C GLU A 129 32.66 3.43 3.61
#